data_AF-A0A0C3A2I2-F1
#
_entry.id   AF-A0A0C3A2I2-F1
#
_cell.length_a   1.000
_cell.length_b   1.000
_cell.length_c   1.000
_cell.angle_alpha   90.00
_cell.angle_beta   90.00
_cell.angle_gamma   90.00
#
_symmetry.space_group_name_H-M   'P 1'
#
loop_
_entity.id
_entity.type
_entity.pdbx_description
1 polymer ?
#
loop_
_entity_poly.entity_id
_entity_poly.type
_entity_poly.pdbx_seq_one_letter_code
_entity_poly.pdbx_strand_id
1 'polypeptide(L)'
;MATRQTVPNPVVYLNYLETNTASQYEVTRNVYLVTLGALIWDILSNLEQDWQLLCTSKPSPVLIAYHVSRWGNFITILLCVLGYTGPIAAHCQTTQYVISAFCFVASAATDFLFLARVRAVYYDNKRVCFAFIFLWVVDVGVLSLVFTGFRANEIADTRHCMNDSQNKWEAAAMLMPLFFDTMVYIFITIRLISTRNPNEKKITWKTVFSGKSLPRMSRAVMRGGQQYYLIAMCCSVTMTICWLTPSVPVVAKASSDIPAIALTSSMACRIYRNLRLQLLEDEVECGDSSVDACCR
;
A
#
# COMPACT_ATOMS: atom_id res chain seq x y z
N MET A 1 47.38 10.68 15.87
CA MET A 1 47.55 9.34 15.26
C MET A 1 46.24 8.59 15.48
N ALA A 2 45.40 8.50 14.44
CA ALA A 2 44.17 7.71 14.51
C ALA A 2 44.54 6.23 14.51
N THR A 3 44.13 5.51 15.54
CA THR A 3 44.23 4.05 15.62
C THR A 3 43.52 3.46 14.41
N ARG A 4 44.27 2.78 13.52
CA ARG A 4 43.68 1.89 12.52
C ARG A 4 42.91 0.81 13.27
N GLN A 5 41.58 0.96 13.39
CA GLN A 5 40.73 -0.18 13.74
C GLN A 5 40.93 -1.22 12.64
N THR A 6 41.59 -2.32 12.98
CA THR A 6 41.69 -3.49 12.11
C THR A 6 40.28 -4.06 11.97
N VAL A 7 39.63 -3.76 10.86
CA VAL A 7 38.33 -4.33 10.49
C VAL A 7 38.49 -5.85 10.44
N PRO A 8 37.75 -6.62 11.25
CA PRO A 8 37.73 -8.08 11.13
C PRO A 8 37.26 -8.42 9.71
N ASN A 9 38.00 -9.22 8.94
CA ASN A 9 37.67 -9.61 7.56
C ASN A 9 37.11 -8.48 6.65
N PRO A 10 37.96 -7.80 5.85
CA PRO A 10 37.57 -6.64 5.05
C PRO A 10 36.59 -6.96 3.89
N VAL A 11 36.32 -8.23 3.61
CA VAL A 11 35.36 -8.67 2.58
C VAL A 11 33.91 -8.58 3.08
N VAL A 12 33.69 -8.58 4.39
CA VAL A 12 32.36 -8.55 4.99
C VAL A 12 31.96 -7.10 5.25
N TYR A 13 31.05 -6.57 4.42
CA TYR A 13 30.60 -5.17 4.49
C TYR A 13 29.98 -4.79 5.85
N LEU A 14 29.37 -5.75 6.56
CA LEU A 14 28.79 -5.53 7.89
C LEU A 14 29.85 -5.18 8.94
N ASN A 15 31.11 -5.60 8.76
CA ASN A 15 32.18 -5.34 9.73
C ASN A 15 32.67 -3.88 9.72
N TYR A 16 32.24 -3.09 8.74
CA TYR A 16 32.47 -1.64 8.68
C TYR A 16 31.39 -0.83 9.38
N LEU A 17 30.31 -1.48 9.84
CA LEU A 17 29.20 -0.85 10.56
C LEU A 17 29.33 -1.09 12.07
N GLU A 18 28.80 -0.17 12.87
CA GLU A 18 28.60 -0.41 14.30
C GLU A 18 27.64 -1.58 14.52
N THR A 19 27.85 -2.39 15.56
CA THR A 19 27.08 -3.62 15.83
C THR A 19 25.56 -3.42 15.79
N ASN A 20 25.07 -2.29 16.30
CA ASN A 20 23.64 -1.96 16.26
C ASN A 20 23.16 -1.71 14.81
N THR A 21 23.91 -0.94 14.02
CA THR A 21 23.61 -0.64 12.61
C THR A 21 23.73 -1.89 11.72
N ALA A 22 24.69 -2.77 11.98
CA ALA A 22 24.83 -4.05 11.31
C ALA A 22 23.61 -4.95 11.55
N SER A 23 23.17 -5.07 12.82
CA SER A 23 21.95 -5.81 13.17
C SER A 23 20.70 -5.19 12.51
N GLN A 24 20.61 -3.86 12.47
CA GLN A 24 19.53 -3.15 11.79
C GLN A 24 19.45 -3.48 10.30
N TYR A 25 20.60 -3.49 9.65
CA TYR A 25 20.72 -3.80 8.24
C TYR A 25 20.26 -5.24 7.95
N GLU A 26 20.68 -6.21 8.76
CA GLU A 26 20.28 -7.61 8.60
C GLU A 26 18.78 -7.84 8.81
N VAL A 27 18.20 -7.23 9.85
CA VAL A 27 16.76 -7.33 10.11
C VAL A 27 15.97 -6.72 8.96
N THR A 28 16.36 -5.52 8.50
CA THR A 28 15.70 -4.84 7.37
C THR A 28 15.75 -5.69 6.11
N ARG A 29 16.93 -6.24 5.77
CA ARG A 29 17.11 -7.17 4.65
C ARG A 29 16.16 -8.38 4.76
N ASN A 30 16.08 -9.00 5.93
CA ASN A 30 15.24 -10.18 6.14
C ASN A 30 13.75 -9.84 6.03
N VAL A 31 13.31 -8.70 6.58
CA VAL A 31 11.92 -8.22 6.47
C VAL A 31 11.55 -7.96 5.01
N TYR A 32 12.45 -7.37 4.23
CA TYR A 32 12.20 -7.11 2.81
C TYR A 32 12.11 -8.41 2.02
N LEU A 33 12.96 -9.40 2.31
CA LEU A 33 12.88 -10.73 1.70
C LEU A 33 11.55 -11.43 1.99
N VAL A 34 11.10 -11.40 3.25
CA VAL A 34 9.79 -11.96 3.64
C VAL A 34 8.65 -11.22 2.93
N THR A 35 8.73 -9.90 2.84
CA THR A 35 7.71 -9.06 2.18
C THR A 35 7.66 -9.33 0.68
N LEU A 36 8.81 -9.47 0.02
CA LEU A 36 8.91 -9.86 -1.38
C LEU A 36 8.29 -11.24 -1.60
N GLY A 37 8.61 -12.21 -0.75
CA GLY A 37 8.01 -13.55 -0.80
C GLY A 37 6.49 -13.52 -0.65
N ALA A 38 5.97 -12.73 0.29
CA ALA A 38 4.53 -12.54 0.48
C ALA A 38 3.86 -11.88 -0.74
N LEU A 39 4.50 -10.89 -1.38
CA LEU A 39 3.97 -10.27 -2.60
C LEU A 39 4.02 -11.19 -3.81
N ILE A 40 5.08 -11.98 -3.97
CA ILE A 40 5.15 -13.01 -5.00
C ILE A 40 4.00 -13.99 -4.80
N TRP A 41 3.78 -14.44 -3.56
CA TRP A 41 2.68 -15.33 -3.23
C TRP A 41 1.30 -14.71 -3.54
N ASP A 42 1.09 -13.42 -3.21
CA ASP A 42 -0.14 -12.70 -3.53
C ASP A 42 -0.35 -12.52 -5.05
N ILE A 43 0.72 -12.30 -5.82
CA ILE A 43 0.67 -12.23 -7.29
C ILE A 43 0.29 -13.59 -7.87
N LEU A 44 0.99 -14.65 -7.49
CA LEU A 44 0.76 -16.00 -8.00
C LEU A 44 -0.63 -16.52 -7.64
N SER A 45 -1.07 -16.31 -6.40
CA SER A 45 -2.37 -16.80 -5.91
C SER A 45 -3.57 -16.17 -6.63
N ASN A 46 -3.37 -15.02 -7.28
CA ASN A 46 -4.45 -14.28 -7.92
C ASN A 46 -4.22 -14.06 -9.43
N LEU A 47 -3.22 -14.75 -10.00
CA LEU A 47 -2.80 -14.55 -11.38
C LEU A 47 -3.94 -14.81 -12.38
N GLU A 48 -4.74 -15.85 -12.15
CA GLU A 48 -5.90 -16.19 -12.99
C GLU A 48 -6.94 -15.06 -13.01
N GLN A 49 -7.26 -14.51 -11.83
CA GLN A 49 -8.19 -13.40 -11.70
C GLN A 49 -7.66 -12.13 -12.36
N ASP A 50 -6.36 -11.89 -12.28
CA ASP A 50 -5.72 -10.73 -12.93
C ASP A 50 -5.73 -10.84 -14.45
N TRP A 51 -5.50 -12.06 -14.95
CA TRP A 51 -5.59 -12.37 -16.37
C TRP A 51 -7.02 -12.18 -16.89
N GLN A 52 -8.01 -12.71 -16.17
CA GLN A 52 -9.42 -12.50 -16.49
C GLN A 52 -9.79 -11.02 -16.51
N LEU A 53 -9.30 -10.24 -15.54
CA LEU A 53 -9.53 -8.80 -15.48
C LEU A 53 -8.96 -8.08 -16.70
N LEU A 54 -7.73 -8.42 -17.11
CA LEU A 54 -7.06 -7.85 -18.29
C LEU A 54 -7.77 -8.19 -19.60
N CYS A 55 -8.25 -9.42 -19.74
CA CYS A 55 -8.90 -9.88 -20.97
C CYS A 55 -10.33 -9.36 -21.13
N THR A 56 -11.08 -9.23 -20.02
CA THR A 56 -12.52 -8.93 -20.08
C THR A 56 -12.83 -7.45 -19.82
N SER A 57 -11.96 -6.72 -19.13
CA SER A 57 -12.26 -5.34 -18.73
C SER A 57 -11.88 -4.31 -19.79
N LYS A 58 -12.76 -3.32 -20.01
CA LYS A 58 -12.43 -2.14 -20.81
C LYS A 58 -11.34 -1.30 -20.12
N PRO A 59 -10.41 -0.68 -20.89
CA PRO A 59 -9.40 0.20 -20.34
C PRO A 59 -10.08 1.37 -19.62
N SER A 60 -9.84 1.49 -18.32
CA SER A 60 -10.37 2.56 -17.48
C SER A 60 -9.23 3.13 -16.63
N PRO A 61 -9.26 4.41 -16.25
CA PRO A 61 -8.21 5.01 -15.42
C PRO A 61 -7.96 4.23 -14.12
N VAL A 62 -9.03 3.67 -13.54
CA VAL A 62 -8.94 2.85 -12.31
C VAL A 62 -8.26 1.50 -12.56
N LEU A 63 -8.46 0.89 -13.74
CA LEU A 63 -7.76 -0.34 -14.14
C LEU A 63 -6.26 -0.09 -14.38
N ILE A 64 -5.92 1.06 -14.99
CA ILE A 64 -4.52 1.45 -15.18
C ILE A 64 -3.86 1.67 -13.81
N ALA A 65 -4.51 2.43 -12.92
CA ALA A 65 -4.02 2.65 -11.57
C ALA A 65 -3.86 1.34 -10.78
N TYR A 66 -4.75 0.36 -10.98
CA TYR A 66 -4.62 -0.97 -10.39
C TYR A 66 -3.33 -1.68 -10.81
N HIS A 67 -3.03 -1.74 -12.10
CA HIS A 67 -1.81 -2.39 -12.58
C HIS A 67 -0.55 -1.62 -12.19
N VAL A 68 -0.60 -0.29 -12.26
CA VAL A 68 0.51 0.60 -11.84
C VAL A 68 0.81 0.42 -10.35
N SER A 69 -0.22 0.42 -9.50
CA SER A 69 -0.11 0.17 -8.06
C SER A 69 0.56 -1.18 -7.80
N ARG A 70 0.06 -2.26 -8.41
CA ARG A 70 0.52 -3.61 -8.11
C ARG A 70 1.95 -3.87 -8.61
N TRP A 71 2.22 -3.61 -9.87
CA TRP A 71 3.55 -3.84 -10.45
C TRP A 71 4.57 -2.84 -9.94
N GLY A 72 4.18 -1.59 -9.71
CA GLY A 72 5.07 -0.57 -9.14
C GLY A 72 5.53 -0.94 -7.73
N ASN A 73 4.63 -1.45 -6.87
CA ASN A 73 5.00 -1.93 -5.54
C ASN A 73 5.90 -3.16 -5.59
N PHE A 74 5.60 -4.12 -6.48
CA PHE A 74 6.46 -5.28 -6.68
C PHE A 74 7.89 -4.87 -7.11
N ILE A 75 8.01 -3.97 -8.09
CA ILE A 75 9.30 -3.47 -8.58
C ILE A 75 10.04 -2.72 -7.46
N THR A 76 9.34 -1.85 -6.71
CA THR A 76 9.92 -1.11 -5.58
C THR A 76 10.56 -2.07 -4.58
N ILE A 77 9.83 -3.11 -4.17
CA ILE A 77 10.29 -4.04 -3.13
C ILE A 77 11.38 -4.97 -3.66
N LEU A 78 11.28 -5.38 -4.92
CA LEU A 78 12.34 -6.12 -5.58
C LEU A 78 13.65 -5.31 -5.62
N LEU A 79 13.58 -4.03 -6.00
CA LEU A 79 14.75 -3.13 -6.00
C LEU A 79 15.31 -2.91 -4.61
N CYS A 80 14.46 -2.78 -3.58
CA CYS A 80 14.89 -2.73 -2.19
C CYS A 80 15.62 -4.02 -1.77
N VAL A 81 15.08 -5.20 -2.08
CA VAL A 81 15.73 -6.48 -1.75
C VAL A 81 17.07 -6.61 -2.44
N LEU A 82 17.14 -6.32 -3.74
CA LEU A 82 18.39 -6.31 -4.48
C LEU A 82 19.37 -5.33 -3.80
N GLY A 83 18.87 -4.14 -3.42
CA GLY A 83 19.55 -3.08 -2.64
C GLY A 83 20.36 -3.60 -1.47
N TYR A 84 19.71 -4.46 -0.68
CA TYR A 84 20.25 -4.96 0.57
C TYR A 84 21.01 -6.30 0.45
N THR A 85 20.82 -7.04 -0.65
CA THR A 85 21.37 -8.41 -0.82
C THR A 85 22.58 -8.48 -1.75
N GLY A 86 22.65 -7.62 -2.77
CA GLY A 86 23.71 -7.64 -3.77
C GLY A 86 24.58 -6.37 -3.76
N PRO A 87 25.80 -6.43 -4.33
CA PRO A 87 26.60 -5.24 -4.59
C PRO A 87 26.00 -4.49 -5.78
N ILE A 88 25.08 -3.56 -5.52
CA ILE A 88 24.50 -2.73 -6.56
C ILE A 88 25.44 -1.55 -6.84
N ALA A 89 26.23 -1.77 -7.88
CA ALA A 89 27.10 -0.86 -8.62
C ALA A 89 27.08 0.63 -8.22
N ALA A 90 28.27 1.16 -7.87
CA ALA A 90 28.85 2.51 -8.03
C ALA A 90 28.03 3.80 -7.72
N HIS A 91 26.70 3.74 -7.66
CA HIS A 91 25.81 4.90 -7.61
C HIS A 91 24.57 4.60 -6.73
N CYS A 92 24.80 4.40 -5.43
CA CYS A 92 23.73 4.20 -4.43
C CYS A 92 22.60 5.24 -4.51
N GLN A 93 22.97 6.50 -4.73
CA GLN A 93 21.99 7.58 -4.84
C GLN A 93 21.07 7.44 -6.07
N THR A 94 21.60 6.98 -7.21
CA THR A 94 20.79 6.75 -8.41
C THR A 94 19.79 5.62 -8.18
N THR A 95 20.23 4.52 -7.57
CA THR A 95 19.34 3.42 -7.19
C THR A 95 18.23 3.89 -6.26
N GLN A 96 18.56 4.73 -5.27
CA GLN A 96 17.57 5.28 -4.35
C GLN A 96 16.53 6.16 -5.04
N TYR A 97 16.93 6.98 -6.03
CA TYR A 97 15.97 7.76 -6.81
C TYR A 97 15.03 6.88 -7.63
N VAL A 98 15.55 5.80 -8.21
CA VAL A 98 14.73 4.84 -8.98
C VAL A 98 13.71 4.16 -8.05
N ILE A 99 14.15 3.66 -6.89
CA ILE A 99 13.26 3.07 -5.87
C ILE A 99 12.19 4.07 -5.46
N SER A 100 12.59 5.30 -5.16
CA SER A 100 11.68 6.37 -4.73
C SER A 100 10.67 6.74 -5.82
N ALA A 101 11.06 6.72 -7.10
CA ALA A 101 10.16 6.97 -8.22
C ALA A 101 9.09 5.89 -8.38
N PHE A 102 9.48 4.61 -8.34
CA PHE A 102 8.51 3.51 -8.39
C PHE A 102 7.58 3.51 -7.17
N CYS A 103 8.13 3.77 -5.98
CA CYS A 103 7.33 3.88 -4.76
C CYS A 103 6.31 5.01 -4.86
N PHE A 104 6.75 6.20 -5.29
CA PHE A 104 5.89 7.37 -5.47
C PHE A 104 4.72 7.08 -6.41
N VAL A 105 5.01 6.53 -7.59
CA VAL A 105 4.00 6.22 -8.60
C VAL A 105 3.03 5.13 -8.11
N ALA A 106 3.55 4.11 -7.43
CA ALA A 106 2.75 3.00 -6.94
C ALA A 106 1.82 3.41 -5.78
N SER A 107 2.32 4.19 -4.83
CA SER A 107 1.53 4.76 -3.74
C SER A 107 0.47 5.71 -4.26
N ALA A 108 0.83 6.68 -5.11
CA ALA A 108 -0.14 7.61 -5.71
C ALA A 108 -1.26 6.89 -6.50
N ALA A 109 -0.93 5.78 -7.16
CA ALA A 109 -1.90 4.92 -7.83
C ALA A 109 -2.81 4.18 -6.84
N THR A 110 -2.27 3.72 -5.71
CA THR A 110 -3.03 3.12 -4.60
C THR A 110 -4.04 4.12 -4.04
N ASP A 111 -3.60 5.35 -3.75
CA ASP A 111 -4.46 6.41 -3.21
C ASP A 111 -5.54 6.82 -4.21
N PHE A 112 -5.23 6.78 -5.50
CA PHE A 112 -6.20 6.99 -6.55
C PHE A 112 -7.29 5.89 -6.60
N LEU A 113 -6.96 4.62 -6.31
CA LEU A 113 -7.97 3.56 -6.20
C LEU A 113 -8.94 3.85 -5.05
N PHE A 114 -8.43 4.35 -3.93
CA PHE A 114 -9.23 4.78 -2.78
C PHE A 114 -10.10 5.99 -3.09
N LEU A 115 -9.55 7.00 -3.77
CA LEU A 115 -10.30 8.15 -4.25
C LEU A 115 -11.43 7.75 -5.22
N ALA A 116 -11.14 6.85 -6.16
CA ALA A 116 -12.13 6.35 -7.12
C ALA A 116 -13.33 5.71 -6.41
N ARG A 117 -13.09 5.02 -5.29
CA ARG A 117 -14.16 4.46 -4.45
C ARG A 117 -14.99 5.53 -3.76
N VAL A 118 -14.36 6.53 -3.16
CA VAL A 118 -15.09 7.63 -2.53
C VAL A 118 -15.99 8.32 -3.54
N ARG A 119 -15.47 8.56 -4.76
CA ARG A 119 -16.26 9.14 -5.86
C ARG A 119 -17.44 8.26 -6.28
N ALA A 120 -17.27 6.93 -6.31
CA ALA A 120 -18.37 6.01 -6.60
C ALA A 120 -19.45 6.02 -5.50
N VAL A 121 -19.04 6.09 -4.24
CA VAL A 121 -19.95 6.05 -3.07
C VAL A 121 -20.68 7.38 -2.85
N TYR A 122 -20.03 8.51 -3.15
CA TYR A 122 -20.55 9.87 -3.01
C TYR A 122 -20.87 10.54 -4.36
N TYR A 123 -21.35 9.78 -5.33
CA TYR A 123 -21.62 10.27 -6.69
C TYR A 123 -22.59 11.48 -6.71
N ASP A 124 -23.48 11.57 -5.73
CA ASP A 124 -24.47 12.64 -5.57
C ASP A 124 -23.88 13.91 -4.93
N ASN A 125 -22.86 13.77 -4.07
CA ASN A 125 -22.30 14.87 -3.30
C ASN A 125 -20.97 15.36 -3.87
N LYS A 126 -21.07 16.32 -4.80
CA LYS A 126 -19.91 16.95 -5.45
C LYS A 126 -18.93 17.56 -4.45
N ARG A 127 -19.39 18.11 -3.32
CA ARG A 127 -18.52 18.75 -2.31
C ARG A 127 -17.57 17.75 -1.67
N VAL A 128 -18.05 16.56 -1.32
CA VAL A 128 -17.23 15.49 -0.76
C VAL A 128 -16.22 15.01 -1.81
N CYS A 129 -16.64 14.81 -3.05
CA CYS A 129 -15.72 14.44 -4.13
C CYS A 129 -14.59 15.46 -4.32
N PHE A 130 -14.89 16.76 -4.36
CA PHE A 130 -13.88 17.80 -4.48
C PHE A 130 -12.92 17.84 -3.28
N ALA A 131 -13.43 17.66 -2.06
CA ALA A 131 -12.59 17.60 -0.87
C ALA A 131 -11.61 16.44 -0.91
N PHE A 132 -12.04 15.24 -1.33
CA PHE A 132 -11.16 14.08 -1.45
C PHE A 132 -10.17 14.17 -2.60
N ILE A 133 -10.53 14.81 -3.72
CA ILE A 133 -9.57 15.11 -4.80
C ILE A 133 -8.49 16.07 -4.27
N PHE A 134 -8.89 17.10 -3.53
CA PHE A 134 -7.94 18.03 -2.91
C PHE A 134 -7.02 17.31 -1.91
N LEU A 135 -7.58 16.49 -1.02
CA LEU A 135 -6.80 15.69 -0.07
C LEU A 135 -5.80 14.77 -0.77
N TRP A 136 -6.20 14.11 -1.86
CA TRP A 136 -5.32 13.28 -2.66
C TRP A 136 -4.18 14.08 -3.31
N VAL A 137 -4.45 15.28 -3.85
CA VAL A 137 -3.40 16.16 -4.39
C VAL A 137 -2.40 16.59 -3.31
N VAL A 138 -2.90 16.92 -2.11
CA VAL A 138 -2.04 17.27 -0.96
C VAL A 138 -1.19 16.07 -0.56
N ASP A 139 -1.77 14.88 -0.49
CA ASP A 139 -1.09 13.64 -0.11
C ASP A 139 0.02 13.28 -1.11
N VAL A 140 -0.28 13.28 -2.41
CA VAL A 140 0.72 13.10 -3.47
C VAL A 140 1.80 14.19 -3.42
N GLY A 141 1.42 15.43 -3.13
CA GLY A 141 2.36 16.53 -2.94
C GLY A 141 3.33 16.28 -1.79
N VAL A 142 2.85 15.79 -0.65
CA VAL A 142 3.68 15.43 0.50
C VAL A 142 4.51 14.18 0.22
N LEU A 143 3.95 13.20 -0.48
CA LEU A 143 4.67 12.00 -0.91
C LEU A 143 5.86 12.34 -1.82
N SER A 144 5.81 13.43 -2.60
CA SER A 144 6.96 13.87 -3.41
C SER A 144 8.20 14.21 -2.58
N LEU A 145 8.06 14.44 -1.28
CA LEU A 145 9.20 14.69 -0.39
C LEU A 145 10.16 13.50 -0.31
N VAL A 146 9.74 12.28 -0.67
CA VAL A 146 10.61 11.08 -0.72
C VAL A 146 11.86 11.29 -1.56
N PHE A 147 11.79 12.09 -2.63
CA PHE A 147 12.94 12.41 -3.48
C PHE A 147 13.99 13.28 -2.78
N THR A 148 13.59 14.03 -1.76
CA THR A 148 14.48 14.90 -0.98
C THR A 148 14.85 14.29 0.37
N GLY A 149 14.01 13.39 0.88
CA GLY A 149 14.11 12.77 2.18
C GLY A 149 15.21 11.71 2.24
N PHE A 150 15.34 10.88 1.20
CA PHE A 150 16.23 9.72 1.22
C PHE A 150 17.57 9.99 0.53
N ARG A 151 18.65 9.74 1.26
CA ARG A 151 20.02 9.71 0.74
C ARG A 151 20.62 8.33 0.98
N ALA A 152 21.30 7.78 -0.02
CA ALA A 152 21.95 6.49 0.07
C ALA A 152 23.43 6.64 -0.23
N ASN A 153 24.26 6.21 0.72
CA ASN A 153 25.72 6.29 0.67
C ASN A 153 26.33 4.89 0.65
N GLU A 154 27.54 4.78 0.09
CA GLU A 154 28.27 3.53 0.05
C GLU A 154 28.91 3.19 1.40
N ILE A 155 28.83 1.92 1.80
CA ILE A 155 29.49 1.40 3.00
C ILE A 155 30.95 1.11 2.66
N ALA A 156 31.85 2.03 3.05
CA ALA A 156 33.30 1.82 3.06
C ALA A 156 33.91 1.14 1.81
N ASP A 157 33.49 1.57 0.61
CA ASP A 157 33.97 1.07 -0.70
C ASP A 157 33.65 -0.42 -0.99
N THR A 158 32.68 -0.99 -0.28
CA THR A 158 32.25 -2.40 -0.42
C THR A 158 31.18 -2.60 -1.49
N ARG A 159 30.77 -1.54 -2.20
CA ARG A 159 29.66 -1.52 -3.18
C ARG A 159 28.29 -1.88 -2.59
N HIS A 160 28.15 -1.80 -1.27
CA HIS A 160 26.88 -1.91 -0.56
C HIS A 160 26.36 -0.52 -0.19
N CYS A 161 25.05 -0.34 -0.28
CA CYS A 161 24.39 0.93 -0.02
C CYS A 161 23.72 0.93 1.35
N MET A 162 23.83 2.05 2.05
CA MET A 162 23.12 2.31 3.31
C MET A 162 22.36 3.62 3.19
N ASN A 163 21.12 3.61 3.69
CA ASN A 163 20.32 4.82 3.81
C ASN A 163 20.85 5.67 4.96
N ASP A 164 21.14 6.94 4.66
CA ASP A 164 21.68 7.95 5.58
C ASP A 164 20.67 9.09 5.78
N SER A 165 19.37 8.76 5.81
CA SER A 165 18.33 9.78 5.98
C SER A 165 18.11 10.10 7.45
N GLN A 166 18.30 11.38 7.80
CA GLN A 166 18.01 11.96 9.12
C GLN A 166 17.08 13.17 8.99
N ASN A 167 16.11 13.11 8.07
CA ASN A 167 15.30 14.27 7.75
C ASN A 167 14.03 14.30 8.60
N LYS A 168 13.82 15.40 9.34
CA LYS A 168 12.63 15.62 10.19
C LYS A 168 11.30 15.54 9.42
N TRP A 169 11.33 15.69 8.09
CA TRP A 169 10.16 15.61 7.21
C TRP A 169 9.66 14.19 6.96
N GLU A 170 10.43 13.15 7.32
CA GLU A 170 10.01 11.74 7.22
C GLU A 170 8.70 11.49 7.98
N ALA A 171 8.51 12.14 9.13
CA ALA A 171 7.27 12.06 9.91
C ALA A 171 6.04 12.50 9.09
N ALA A 172 6.19 13.59 8.33
CA ALA A 172 5.10 14.17 7.56
C ALA A 172 4.70 13.27 6.39
N ALA A 173 5.68 12.63 5.74
CA ALA A 173 5.46 11.68 4.67
C ALA A 173 4.73 10.40 5.13
N MET A 174 4.77 10.07 6.42
CA MET A 174 4.01 8.95 6.99
C MET A 174 2.62 9.36 7.50
N LEU A 175 2.51 10.54 8.12
CA LEU A 175 1.27 11.00 8.72
C LEU A 175 0.19 11.36 7.68
N MET A 176 0.58 11.86 6.50
CA MET A 176 -0.38 12.25 5.48
C MET A 176 -1.09 11.06 4.82
N PRO A 177 -0.40 9.99 4.38
CA PRO A 177 -1.06 8.80 3.88
C PRO A 177 -1.98 8.17 4.93
N LEU A 178 -1.55 8.14 6.20
CA LEU A 178 -2.40 7.69 7.31
C LEU A 178 -3.69 8.51 7.41
N PHE A 179 -3.57 9.83 7.37
CA PHE A 179 -4.71 10.72 7.47
C PHE A 179 -5.67 10.53 6.28
N PHE A 180 -5.13 10.42 5.08
CA PHE A 180 -5.90 10.16 3.86
C PHE A 180 -6.67 8.83 3.95
N ASP A 181 -5.97 7.72 4.25
CA ASP A 181 -6.57 6.39 4.40
C ASP A 181 -7.67 6.36 5.46
N THR A 182 -7.42 7.02 6.60
CA THR A 182 -8.37 7.08 7.71
C THR A 182 -9.62 7.86 7.32
N MET A 183 -9.47 9.01 6.65
CA MET A 183 -10.60 9.80 6.14
C MET A 183 -11.41 9.02 5.11
N VAL A 184 -10.74 8.35 4.16
CA VAL A 184 -11.40 7.48 3.17
C VAL A 184 -12.23 6.41 3.88
N TYR A 185 -11.62 5.70 4.84
CA TYR A 185 -12.30 4.65 5.59
C TYR A 185 -13.53 5.16 6.34
N ILE A 186 -13.39 6.25 7.09
CA ILE A 186 -14.48 6.83 7.90
C ILE A 186 -15.64 7.24 7.01
N PHE A 187 -15.38 7.99 5.93
CA PHE A 187 -16.44 8.49 5.05
C PHE A 187 -17.18 7.34 4.35
N ILE A 188 -16.43 6.39 3.77
CA ILE A 188 -17.05 5.21 3.14
C ILE A 188 -17.91 4.45 4.16
N THR A 189 -17.40 4.24 5.38
CA THR A 189 -18.13 3.54 6.46
C THR A 189 -19.43 4.27 6.82
N ILE A 190 -19.36 5.59 7.04
CA ILE A 190 -20.52 6.41 7.41
C ILE A 190 -21.59 6.34 6.33
N ARG A 191 -21.21 6.52 5.06
CA ARG A 191 -22.18 6.48 3.94
C ARG A 191 -22.83 5.12 3.81
N LEU A 192 -22.08 4.03 3.99
CA LEU A 192 -22.64 2.68 3.99
C LEU A 192 -23.69 2.50 5.10
N ILE A 193 -23.41 3.00 6.30
CA ILE A 193 -24.33 2.91 7.44
C ILE A 193 -25.58 3.77 7.19
N SER A 194 -25.42 4.99 6.67
CA SER A 194 -26.52 5.92 6.42
C SER A 194 -27.46 5.50 5.28
N THR A 195 -26.99 4.68 4.33
CA THR A 195 -27.80 4.21 3.19
C THR A 195 -28.64 2.95 3.54
N ARG A 196 -28.64 2.52 4.82
CA ARG A 196 -29.42 1.38 5.31
C ARG A 196 -30.88 1.77 5.61
N ASN A 197 -31.81 0.86 5.35
CA ASN A 197 -33.22 1.04 5.69
C ASN A 197 -33.43 1.14 7.22
N PRO A 198 -34.23 2.11 7.72
CA PRO A 198 -34.46 2.33 9.14
C PRO A 198 -35.23 1.20 9.85
N ASN A 199 -35.85 0.28 9.10
CA ASN A 199 -36.61 -0.87 9.63
C ASN A 199 -35.72 -2.05 10.09
N GLU A 200 -34.39 -1.98 9.97
CA GLU A 200 -33.51 -3.07 10.37
C GLU A 200 -32.92 -2.87 11.79
N LYS A 201 -32.86 -3.95 12.58
CA LYS A 201 -32.41 -3.99 14.00
C LYS A 201 -31.16 -3.14 14.29
N LYS A 202 -31.13 -2.53 15.50
CA LYS A 202 -29.98 -1.83 16.11
C LYS A 202 -28.70 -2.66 15.97
N ILE A 203 -27.62 -2.02 15.54
CA ILE A 203 -26.35 -2.67 15.24
C ILE A 203 -25.46 -2.65 16.49
N THR A 204 -24.97 -3.82 16.89
CA THR A 204 -23.87 -3.97 17.85
C THR A 204 -22.55 -3.95 17.06
N TRP A 205 -21.44 -3.45 17.63
CA TRP A 205 -20.11 -3.45 16.99
C TRP A 205 -19.70 -4.82 16.39
N LYS A 206 -20.13 -5.92 17.02
CA LYS A 206 -19.97 -7.30 16.51
C LYS A 206 -20.61 -7.53 15.13
N THR A 207 -21.72 -6.87 14.84
CA THR A 207 -22.49 -7.06 13.60
C THR A 207 -21.87 -6.31 12.42
N VAL A 208 -21.26 -5.14 12.67
CA VAL A 208 -20.43 -4.42 11.69
C VAL A 208 -19.22 -5.28 11.30
N PHE A 209 -18.58 -5.88 12.29
CA PHE A 209 -17.43 -6.76 12.08
C PHE A 209 -17.78 -8.09 11.41
N SER A 210 -18.94 -8.65 11.73
CA SER A 210 -19.33 -10.00 11.28
C SER A 210 -19.95 -10.04 9.88
N GLY A 211 -20.40 -8.93 9.30
CA GLY A 211 -20.99 -8.89 7.95
C GLY A 211 -22.31 -9.66 7.76
N LYS A 212 -22.89 -10.23 8.83
CA LYS A 212 -23.98 -11.23 8.75
C LYS A 212 -25.41 -10.66 8.66
N SER A 213 -25.66 -9.36 8.84
CA SER A 213 -27.04 -8.84 8.83
C SER A 213 -27.25 -7.45 8.21
N LEU A 214 -26.83 -7.28 6.94
CA LEU A 214 -27.10 -6.05 6.17
C LEU A 214 -27.87 -6.33 4.87
N PRO A 215 -28.61 -5.35 4.31
CA PRO A 215 -29.59 -5.54 3.24
C PRO A 215 -28.91 -5.85 1.90
N ARG A 216 -29.60 -6.49 0.95
CA ARG A 216 -29.03 -7.07 -0.30
C ARG A 216 -28.01 -6.19 -1.05
N MET A 217 -28.25 -4.88 -1.15
CA MET A 217 -27.36 -3.89 -1.79
C MET A 217 -26.17 -3.46 -0.90
N SER A 218 -26.40 -3.22 0.39
CA SER A 218 -25.32 -2.92 1.36
C SER A 218 -24.49 -4.16 1.69
N ARG A 219 -25.07 -5.36 1.59
CA ARG A 219 -24.42 -6.65 1.77
C ARG A 219 -23.41 -6.93 0.66
N ALA A 220 -23.63 -6.46 -0.56
CA ALA A 220 -22.66 -6.54 -1.66
C ALA A 220 -21.46 -5.62 -1.42
N VAL A 221 -21.70 -4.34 -1.08
CA VAL A 221 -20.63 -3.36 -0.80
C VAL A 221 -19.83 -3.71 0.46
N MET A 222 -20.50 -4.20 1.51
CA MET A 222 -19.85 -4.54 2.78
C MET A 222 -19.25 -5.96 2.81
N ARG A 223 -19.73 -6.91 1.99
CA ARG A 223 -18.99 -8.15 1.69
C ARG A 223 -17.78 -7.90 0.78
N GLY A 224 -17.78 -6.83 -0.01
CA GLY A 224 -16.82 -6.60 -1.09
C GLY A 224 -15.55 -5.82 -0.75
N GLY A 225 -15.26 -5.46 0.51
CA GLY A 225 -14.01 -4.72 0.76
C GLY A 225 -13.76 -4.09 2.13
N GLN A 226 -14.79 -3.81 2.94
CA GLN A 226 -14.63 -2.94 4.11
C GLN A 226 -13.72 -3.52 5.21
N GLN A 227 -13.72 -4.84 5.38
CA GLN A 227 -12.80 -5.51 6.31
C GLN A 227 -11.33 -5.33 5.89
N TYR A 228 -11.05 -5.34 4.58
CA TYR A 228 -9.71 -5.14 4.06
C TYR A 228 -9.25 -3.68 4.18
N TYR A 229 -10.17 -2.71 4.02
CA TYR A 229 -9.89 -1.31 4.36
C TYR A 229 -9.60 -1.12 5.85
N LEU A 230 -10.34 -1.80 6.73
CA LEU A 230 -10.08 -1.76 8.16
C LEU A 230 -8.72 -2.38 8.49
N ILE A 231 -8.36 -3.50 7.85
CA ILE A 231 -7.02 -4.10 8.00
C ILE A 231 -5.94 -3.10 7.57
N ALA A 232 -6.08 -2.49 6.39
CA ALA A 232 -5.14 -1.49 5.89
C ALA A 232 -5.01 -0.29 6.86
N MET A 233 -6.14 0.27 7.31
CA MET A 233 -6.17 1.36 8.28
C MET A 233 -5.51 0.96 9.62
N CYS A 234 -5.84 -0.21 10.18
CA CYS A 234 -5.24 -0.70 11.42
C CYS A 234 -3.74 -0.91 11.27
N CYS A 235 -3.27 -1.40 10.12
CA CYS A 235 -1.86 -1.49 9.79
C CYS A 235 -1.21 -0.09 9.78
N SER A 236 -1.73 0.85 9.00
CA SER A 236 -1.19 2.22 8.93
C SER A 236 -1.14 2.91 10.31
N VAL A 237 -2.19 2.75 11.12
CA VAL A 237 -2.26 3.30 12.49
C VAL A 237 -1.20 2.66 13.38
N THR A 238 -1.11 1.32 13.39
CA THR A 238 -0.14 0.59 14.24
C THR A 238 1.29 0.98 13.88
N MET A 239 1.60 1.12 12.59
CA MET A 239 2.93 1.50 12.14
C MET A 239 3.29 2.94 12.54
N THR A 240 2.34 3.87 12.41
CA THR A 240 2.55 5.25 12.84
C THR A 240 2.79 5.34 14.35
N ILE A 241 2.04 4.57 15.15
CA ILE A 241 2.25 4.49 16.60
C ILE A 241 3.64 3.90 16.91
N CYS A 242 4.04 2.82 16.25
CA CYS A 242 5.37 2.23 16.41
C CYS A 242 6.48 3.23 16.06
N TRP A 243 6.29 4.03 15.01
CA TRP A 243 7.25 5.03 14.56
C TRP A 243 7.37 6.19 15.56
N LEU A 244 6.24 6.73 16.03
CA LEU A 244 6.19 7.83 16.99
C LEU A 244 6.67 7.43 18.40
N THR A 245 6.63 6.14 18.74
CA THR A 245 7.02 5.66 20.06
C THR A 245 8.55 5.66 20.21
N PRO A 246 9.15 6.49 21.08
CA PRO A 246 10.61 6.57 21.24
C PRO A 246 11.23 5.27 21.78
N SER A 247 10.44 4.44 22.48
CA SER A 247 10.87 3.15 23.04
C SER A 247 11.01 2.02 22.03
N VAL A 248 10.49 2.19 20.81
CA VAL A 248 10.62 1.17 19.75
C VAL A 248 12.02 1.26 19.15
N PRO A 249 12.74 0.12 19.01
CA PRO A 249 14.07 0.13 18.41
C PRO A 249 14.05 0.80 17.04
N VAL A 250 15.05 1.64 16.75
CA VAL A 250 15.21 2.29 15.44
C VAL A 250 15.15 1.26 14.29
N VAL A 251 15.65 0.05 14.57
CA VAL A 251 15.53 -1.15 13.72
C VAL A 251 14.10 -1.45 13.28
N ALA A 252 13.15 -1.44 14.22
CA ALA A 252 11.76 -1.80 13.97
C ALA A 252 11.00 -0.66 13.27
N LYS A 253 11.45 0.59 13.44
CA LYS A 253 10.89 1.77 12.76
C LYS A 253 11.33 1.87 11.29
N ALA A 254 12.59 1.59 11.00
CA ALA A 254 13.11 1.68 9.63
C ALA A 254 12.65 0.52 8.73
N SER A 255 12.28 -0.62 9.35
CA SER A 255 11.88 -1.83 8.63
C SER A 255 10.35 -1.97 8.46
N SER A 256 9.55 -1.12 9.10
CA SER A 256 8.08 -1.25 9.11
C SER A 256 7.37 -0.72 7.86
N ASP A 257 7.98 0.21 7.14
CA ASP A 257 7.27 0.97 6.09
C ASP A 257 7.01 0.13 4.84
N ILE A 258 8.01 -0.65 4.41
CA ILE A 258 7.90 -1.49 3.22
C ILE A 258 6.80 -2.56 3.35
N PRO A 259 6.74 -3.34 4.46
CA PRO A 259 5.60 -4.23 4.69
C PRO A 259 4.25 -3.51 4.69
N ALA A 260 4.18 -2.31 5.26
CA ALA A 260 2.94 -1.54 5.33
C ALA A 260 2.45 -1.13 3.94
N ILE A 261 3.35 -0.57 3.13
CA ILE A 261 3.06 -0.19 1.73
C ILE A 261 2.61 -1.42 0.92
N ALA A 262 3.32 -2.54 1.05
CA ALA A 262 2.97 -3.80 0.39
C ALA A 262 1.56 -4.28 0.76
N LEU A 263 1.23 -4.26 2.06
CA LEU A 263 -0.07 -4.67 2.57
C LEU A 263 -1.18 -3.74 2.09
N THR A 264 -1.03 -2.42 2.22
CA THR A 264 -2.05 -1.45 1.81
C THR A 264 -2.34 -1.54 0.31
N SER A 265 -1.29 -1.65 -0.51
CA SER A 265 -1.43 -1.84 -1.96
C SER A 265 -2.10 -3.15 -2.32
N SER A 266 -1.69 -4.27 -1.71
CA SER A 266 -2.31 -5.59 -1.95
C SER A 266 -3.79 -5.58 -1.55
N MET A 267 -4.13 -4.98 -0.41
CA MET A 267 -5.51 -4.83 0.02
C MET A 267 -6.31 -3.95 -0.94
N ALA A 268 -5.82 -2.77 -1.31
CA ALA A 268 -6.50 -1.89 -2.28
C ALA A 268 -6.76 -2.61 -3.61
N CYS A 269 -5.75 -3.31 -4.12
CA CYS A 269 -5.83 -4.11 -5.34
C CYS A 269 -6.86 -5.24 -5.21
N ARG A 270 -6.81 -6.03 -4.15
CA ARG A 270 -7.75 -7.14 -3.89
C ARG A 270 -9.19 -6.64 -3.84
N ILE A 271 -9.41 -5.53 -3.16
CA ILE A 271 -10.72 -4.92 -3.02
C ILE A 271 -11.22 -4.47 -4.40
N TYR A 272 -10.39 -3.80 -5.22
CA TYR A 272 -10.75 -3.41 -6.60
C TYR A 272 -11.08 -4.61 -7.48
N ARG A 273 -10.23 -5.64 -7.46
CA ARG A 273 -10.41 -6.86 -8.25
C ARG A 273 -11.71 -7.57 -7.91
N ASN A 274 -11.98 -7.81 -6.63
CA ASN A 274 -13.22 -8.46 -6.20
C ASN A 274 -14.47 -7.68 -6.63
N LEU A 275 -14.44 -6.35 -6.51
CA LEU A 275 -15.56 -5.51 -6.94
C LEU A 275 -15.77 -5.58 -8.47
N ARG A 276 -14.68 -5.56 -9.24
CA ARG A 276 -14.78 -5.62 -10.70
C ARG A 276 -15.25 -6.97 -11.20
N LEU A 277 -14.76 -8.07 -10.63
CA LEU A 277 -15.21 -9.42 -11.01
C LEU A 277 -16.70 -9.60 -10.69
N GLN A 278 -17.17 -9.12 -9.53
CA GLN A 278 -18.60 -9.14 -9.21
C GLN A 278 -19.44 -8.37 -10.23
N LEU A 279 -18.98 -7.19 -10.66
CA LEU A 279 -19.69 -6.41 -11.69
C LEU A 279 -19.73 -7.13 -13.04
N LEU A 280 -18.66 -7.84 -13.41
CA LEU A 280 -18.63 -8.63 -14.64
C LEU A 280 -19.57 -9.84 -14.56
N GLU A 281 -19.66 -10.51 -13.40
CA GLU A 281 -20.63 -11.58 -13.15
C GLU A 281 -22.07 -11.05 -13.26
N ASP A 282 -22.37 -9.91 -12.62
CA ASP A 282 -23.69 -9.27 -12.66
C ASP A 282 -24.08 -8.82 -14.09
N GLU A 283 -23.12 -8.33 -14.87
CA GLU A 283 -23.33 -7.93 -16.29
C GLU A 283 -23.68 -9.15 -17.16
N VAL A 284 -23.04 -10.30 -16.93
CA VAL A 284 -23.33 -11.56 -17.65
C VAL A 284 -24.71 -12.10 -17.28
N GLU A 285 -25.05 -12.13 -15.98
CA GLU A 285 -26.37 -12.59 -15.52
C GLU A 285 -27.52 -11.70 -16.04
N CYS A 286 -27.33 -10.37 -16.08
CA CYS A 286 -28.30 -9.45 -16.67
C CYS A 286 -28.41 -9.59 -18.20
N GLY A 287 -27.30 -9.90 -18.88
CA GLY A 287 -27.28 -10.18 -20.30
C GLY A 287 -28.14 -11.39 -20.66
N ASP A 288 -27.94 -12.50 -19.96
CA ASP A 288 -28.69 -13.75 -20.19
C ASP A 288 -30.17 -13.62 -19.83
N SER A 289 -30.48 -12.98 -18.69
CA SER A 289 -31.87 -12.76 -18.27
C SER A 289 -32.64 -11.79 -19.18
N SER A 290 -31.96 -10.81 -19.81
CA SER A 290 -32.58 -9.94 -20.81
C SER A 290 -32.87 -10.67 -22.12
N VAL A 291 -32.07 -11.67 -22.49
CA VAL A 291 -32.32 -12.52 -23.67
C VAL A 291 -33.49 -13.46 -23.39
N ASP A 292 -33.56 -14.06 -22.20
CA ASP A 292 -34.69 -14.90 -21.78
C ASP A 292 -36.00 -14.12 -21.61
N ALA A 293 -35.94 -12.85 -21.21
CA ALA A 293 -37.11 -11.96 -21.15
C ALA A 293 -37.57 -11.48 -22.54
N CYS A 294 -36.68 -11.48 -23.54
CA CYS A 294 -37.03 -11.13 -24.92
C CYS A 294 -37.59 -12.34 -25.71
N CYS A 295 -37.32 -13.57 -25.26
CA CYS A 295 -37.79 -14.83 -25.86
C CYS A 295 -39.13 -15.33 -25.28
N ARG A 296 -39.84 -14.54 -24.47
CA ARG A 296 -41.10 -14.94 -23.82
C ARG A 296 -42.27 -14.05 -24.20
#